data_AF-A0AA35T561-F1
#
_entry.id   AF-A0AA35T561-F1
#
_cell.length_a   1.000
_cell.length_b   1.000
_cell.length_c   1.000
_cell.angle_alpha   90.00
_cell.angle_beta   90.00
_cell.angle_gamma   90.00
#
_symmetry.space_group_name_H-M   'P 1'
#
loop_
_entity.id
_entity.type
_entity.pdbx_description
1 polymer ?
#
loop_
_entity_poly.entity_id
_entity_poly.type
_entity_poly.pdbx_seq_one_letter_code
_entity_poly.pdbx_strand_id
1 'polypeptide(L)'
;MEESQLLVSNLGRESLRKSNVLLDHNSFKLLGILQESLDWFSGHLKHLVMELGRSGAGVLATDGAKMSTMSSQYYEESVTEQTEGVPLDLTEQLSKVQFDFQALSETTVVMLHLEVRTHCFYYLQPALHKVHYVFDPGNVGEDQQVKQLASDLRSIEMVMSAVLTPEKLRYLFDGLGHLVASIFIGSTFFMRKISTHGIKKM
;
A
#
# COMPACT_ATOMS: atom_id res chain seq x y z
N MET A 1 1.11 -7.48 -15.11
CA MET A 1 1.23 -7.27 -16.58
C MET A 1 0.12 -6.36 -17.09
N GLU A 2 -1.15 -6.61 -16.74
CA GLU A 2 -2.27 -5.73 -17.08
C GLU A 2 -2.13 -4.31 -16.50
N GLU A 3 -1.76 -4.20 -15.21
CA GLU A 3 -1.49 -2.91 -14.55
C GLU A 3 -0.44 -2.08 -15.31
N SER A 4 0.72 -2.68 -15.63
CA SER A 4 1.78 -2.00 -16.36
C SER A 4 1.34 -1.53 -17.75
N GLN A 5 0.49 -2.31 -18.44
CA GLN A 5 -0.07 -1.91 -19.74
C GLN A 5 -1.07 -0.74 -19.60
N LEU A 6 -1.92 -0.77 -18.57
CA LEU A 6 -2.85 0.32 -18.26
C LEU A 6 -2.09 1.61 -17.92
N LEU A 7 -1.03 1.52 -17.12
CA LEU A 7 -0.19 2.66 -16.77
C LEU A 7 0.56 3.23 -17.98
N VAL A 8 1.14 2.36 -18.83
CA VAL A 8 1.79 2.81 -20.08
C VAL A 8 0.78 3.47 -21.04
N SER A 9 -0.44 2.94 -21.13
CA SER A 9 -1.50 3.52 -21.97
C SER A 9 -1.97 4.89 -21.47
N ASN A 10 -2.15 5.04 -20.15
CA ASN A 10 -2.68 6.26 -19.53
C ASN A 10 -1.59 7.33 -19.32
N LEU A 11 -0.46 6.98 -18.69
CA LEU A 11 0.60 7.95 -18.36
C LEU A 11 1.61 8.14 -19.49
N GLY A 12 1.75 7.17 -20.42
CA GLY A 12 2.69 7.29 -21.54
C GLY A 12 2.34 8.41 -22.53
N ARG A 13 1.09 8.90 -22.53
CA ARG A 13 0.58 9.93 -23.47
C ARG A 13 0.69 11.36 -22.95
N GLU A 14 0.69 11.57 -21.63
CA GLU A 14 0.71 12.89 -21.01
C GLU A 14 2.01 13.11 -20.21
N SER A 15 2.71 14.21 -20.44
CA SER A 15 3.91 14.54 -19.66
C SER A 15 3.51 14.84 -18.21
N LEU A 16 3.92 13.96 -17.28
CA LEU A 16 3.69 14.18 -15.86
C LEU A 16 4.38 15.46 -15.39
N ARG A 17 3.63 16.32 -14.70
CA ARG A 17 4.16 17.53 -14.06
C ARG A 17 4.69 17.18 -12.68
N LYS A 18 5.68 17.94 -12.19
CA LYS A 18 6.22 17.81 -10.82
C LYS A 18 5.15 17.91 -9.72
N SER A 19 4.04 18.60 -10.00
CA SER A 19 2.91 18.76 -9.08
C SER A 19 2.08 17.49 -8.90
N ASN A 20 2.20 16.53 -9.83
CA ASN A 20 1.39 15.32 -9.86
C ASN A 20 2.16 14.10 -9.30
N VAL A 21 3.37 14.33 -8.79
CA VAL A 21 4.28 13.29 -8.30
C VAL A 21 4.73 13.68 -6.90
N LEU A 22 4.66 12.74 -5.98
CA LEU A 22 4.99 12.92 -4.57
C LEU A 22 6.52 12.85 -4.37
N LEU A 23 7.23 13.87 -4.83
CA LEU A 23 8.70 13.91 -4.77
C LEU A 23 9.29 14.05 -3.36
N ASP A 24 8.47 14.46 -2.38
CA ASP A 24 8.91 14.62 -1.00
C ASP A 24 8.95 13.27 -0.27
N HIS A 25 10.15 12.91 0.15
CA HIS A 25 10.41 11.65 0.84
C HIS A 25 9.81 11.63 2.26
N ASN A 26 9.59 12.80 2.87
CA ASN A 26 8.90 12.87 4.17
C ASN A 26 7.41 12.53 4.01
N SER A 27 6.78 13.00 2.94
CA SER A 27 5.39 12.65 2.62
C SER A 27 5.21 11.14 2.42
N PHE A 28 6.17 10.51 1.72
CA PHE A 28 6.25 9.04 1.63
C PHE A 28 6.35 8.40 3.02
N LYS A 29 7.29 8.85 3.85
CA LYS A 29 7.45 8.35 5.23
C LYS A 29 6.17 8.45 6.03
N LEU A 30 5.50 9.61 5.99
CA LEU A 30 4.24 9.87 6.69
C LEU A 30 3.14 8.92 6.20
N LEU A 31 3.07 8.68 4.89
CA LEU A 31 2.07 7.78 4.32
C LEU A 31 2.35 6.31 4.69
N GLY A 32 3.62 5.92 4.78
CA GLY A 32 4.01 4.61 5.33
C GLY A 32 3.64 4.47 6.81
N ILE A 33 3.85 5.52 7.62
CA ILE A 33 3.47 5.52 9.04
C ILE A 33 1.95 5.43 9.17
N LEU A 34 1.23 6.18 8.34
CA LEU A 34 -0.22 6.14 8.28
C LEU A 34 -0.70 4.73 7.97
N GLN A 35 -0.14 4.08 6.94
CA GLN A 35 -0.46 2.71 6.56
C GLN A 35 -0.35 1.76 7.76
N GLU A 36 0.81 1.70 8.42
CA GLU A 36 1.02 0.78 9.55
C GLU A 36 0.13 1.14 10.75
N SER A 37 -0.12 2.43 10.99
CA SER A 37 -1.01 2.86 12.07
C SER A 37 -2.48 2.46 11.83
N LEU A 38 -2.96 2.53 10.59
CA LEU A 38 -4.33 2.13 10.22
C LEU A 38 -4.49 0.61 10.31
N ASP A 39 -3.49 -0.14 9.83
CA ASP A 39 -3.47 -1.60 9.88
C ASP A 39 -3.44 -2.12 11.33
N TRP A 40 -2.61 -1.49 12.16
CA TRP A 40 -2.56 -1.82 13.59
C TRP A 40 -3.88 -1.48 14.28
N PHE A 41 -4.44 -0.29 14.01
CA PHE A 41 -5.67 0.17 14.64
C PHE A 41 -6.89 -0.68 14.24
N SER A 42 -7.03 -1.05 12.96
CA SER A 42 -8.10 -1.93 12.50
C SER A 42 -8.00 -3.32 13.16
N GLY A 43 -6.79 -3.87 13.29
CA GLY A 43 -6.55 -5.13 13.99
C GLY A 43 -6.92 -5.04 15.48
N HIS A 44 -6.57 -3.95 16.14
CA HIS A 44 -6.92 -3.72 17.53
C HIS A 44 -8.44 -3.55 17.72
N LEU A 45 -9.09 -2.79 16.84
CA LEU A 45 -10.54 -2.58 16.88
C LEU A 45 -11.30 -3.90 16.65
N LYS A 46 -10.78 -4.78 15.79
CA LYS A 46 -11.33 -6.11 15.58
C LYS A 46 -11.27 -6.96 16.85
N HIS A 47 -10.16 -6.91 17.57
CA HIS A 47 -10.02 -7.60 18.86
C HIS A 47 -11.02 -7.06 19.89
N LEU A 48 -11.13 -5.73 19.98
CA LEU A 48 -12.08 -5.07 20.88
C LEU A 48 -13.53 -5.48 20.59
N VAL A 49 -13.93 -5.51 19.31
CA VAL A 49 -15.27 -5.97 18.90
C VAL A 49 -15.51 -7.44 19.30
N MET A 50 -14.50 -8.31 19.15
CA MET A 50 -14.59 -9.71 19.56
C MET A 50 -14.72 -9.88 21.08
N GLU A 51 -13.98 -9.09 21.86
CA GLU A 51 -14.06 -9.10 23.33
C GLU A 51 -15.41 -8.59 23.82
N LEU A 52 -15.91 -7.49 23.27
CA LEU A 52 -17.23 -6.94 23.59
C LEU A 52 -18.35 -7.94 23.24
N GLY A 53 -18.26 -8.59 22.09
CA GLY A 53 -19.20 -9.64 21.68
C GLY A 53 -19.21 -10.85 22.62
N ARG A 54 -18.04 -11.27 23.12
CA ARG A 54 -17.94 -12.34 24.15
C ARG A 54 -18.49 -11.88 25.50
N SER A 55 -18.24 -10.64 25.90
CA SER A 55 -18.74 -10.08 27.16
C SER A 55 -20.27 -9.98 27.19
N GLY A 56 -20.90 -9.68 26.05
CA GLY A 56 -22.37 -9.71 25.92
C GLY A 56 -22.95 -11.14 25.85
N ALA A 57 -22.26 -12.07 25.20
CA ALA A 57 -22.70 -13.46 25.08
C ALA A 57 -22.55 -14.29 26.37
N GLY A 58 -21.66 -13.89 27.29
CA GLY A 58 -21.47 -14.56 28.58
C GLY A 58 -22.69 -14.53 29.51
N VAL A 59 -23.63 -13.60 29.29
CA VAL A 59 -24.85 -13.46 30.11
C VAL A 59 -26.02 -14.31 29.57
N LEU A 60 -25.98 -14.76 28.31
CA LEU A 60 -27.06 -15.54 27.68
C LEU A 60 -26.79 -17.05 27.60
N ALA A 61 -25.60 -17.51 28.03
CA ALA A 61 -25.21 -18.92 27.98
C ALA A 61 -25.44 -19.70 29.30
N THR A 62 -26.27 -19.18 30.20
CA THR A 62 -26.71 -19.91 31.41
C THR A 62 -28.23 -20.01 31.46
N ASP A 63 -28.86 -20.57 30.41
CA ASP A 63 -30.16 -21.20 30.63
C ASP A 63 -30.43 -22.38 29.69
N GLY A 64 -30.37 -23.59 30.27
CA GLY A 64 -31.21 -24.71 29.86
C GLY A 64 -30.65 -25.79 28.93
N ALA A 65 -29.84 -26.73 29.44
CA ALA A 65 -29.93 -28.17 29.09
C ALA A 65 -29.14 -29.12 30.03
N LYS A 66 -29.71 -29.36 31.22
CA LYS A 66 -29.83 -30.63 31.97
C LYS A 66 -28.74 -31.72 31.79
N MET A 67 -27.98 -32.00 32.86
CA MET A 67 -27.83 -33.38 33.36
C MET A 67 -27.65 -33.42 34.88
N SER A 68 -28.47 -34.25 35.52
CA SER A 68 -28.64 -34.41 36.96
C SER A 68 -27.37 -34.75 37.72
N THR A 69 -27.13 -34.12 38.87
CA THR A 69 -26.77 -34.85 40.09
C THR A 69 -27.17 -34.06 41.34
N MET A 70 -27.77 -34.76 42.29
CA MET A 70 -28.24 -34.26 43.58
C MET A 70 -27.12 -33.57 44.36
N SER A 71 -27.44 -32.46 45.05
CA SER A 71 -27.52 -32.36 46.51
C SER A 71 -27.02 -31.02 47.09
N SER A 72 -27.68 -30.66 48.19
CA SER A 72 -27.25 -29.80 49.30
C SER A 72 -27.50 -28.29 49.20
N GLN A 73 -28.41 -27.86 50.09
CA GLN A 73 -28.67 -26.49 50.56
C GLN A 73 -27.38 -25.82 51.05
N TYR A 74 -27.21 -24.52 50.78
CA TYR A 74 -26.76 -23.46 51.71
C TYR A 74 -26.99 -22.10 51.05
N TYR A 75 -27.34 -21.09 51.85
CA TYR A 75 -27.70 -19.73 51.45
C TYR A 75 -26.47 -18.92 51.01
N GLU A 76 -26.51 -18.27 49.85
CA GLU A 76 -25.65 -17.11 49.58
C GLU A 76 -26.39 -16.12 48.66
N GLU A 77 -26.62 -14.93 49.20
CA GLU A 77 -27.25 -13.79 48.53
C GLU A 77 -26.22 -13.17 47.59
N SER A 78 -26.21 -13.62 46.33
CA SER A 78 -25.40 -12.99 45.29
C SER A 78 -26.17 -11.81 44.68
N VAL A 79 -25.76 -10.61 45.11
CA VAL A 79 -26.04 -9.35 44.42
C VAL A 79 -25.63 -9.54 42.96
N THR A 80 -26.63 -9.70 42.10
CA THR A 80 -26.44 -9.78 40.66
C THR A 80 -26.11 -8.37 40.21
N GLU A 81 -24.81 -8.04 40.15
CA GLU A 81 -24.34 -6.89 39.40
C GLU A 81 -24.79 -7.08 37.96
N GLN A 82 -25.91 -6.43 37.62
CA GLN A 82 -26.40 -6.28 36.26
C GLN A 82 -25.33 -5.51 35.49
N THR A 83 -24.40 -6.26 34.89
CA THR A 83 -23.52 -5.70 33.87
C THR A 83 -24.41 -5.54 32.65
N GLU A 84 -24.96 -4.34 32.45
CA GLU A 84 -25.75 -3.99 31.27
C GLU A 84 -24.95 -4.39 30.03
N GLY A 85 -25.42 -5.43 29.32
CA GLY A 85 -24.78 -5.92 28.11
C GLY A 85 -24.68 -4.79 27.08
N VAL A 86 -23.52 -4.67 26.44
CA VAL A 86 -23.30 -3.65 25.40
C VAL A 86 -24.33 -3.84 24.28
N PRO A 87 -25.04 -2.79 23.85
CA PRO A 87 -26.02 -2.88 22.78
C PRO A 87 -25.43 -3.51 21.52
N LEU A 88 -26.11 -4.51 20.95
CA LEU A 88 -25.69 -5.22 19.74
C LEU A 88 -25.40 -4.24 18.57
N ASP A 89 -26.20 -3.16 18.48
CA ASP A 89 -26.06 -2.09 17.49
C ASP A 89 -24.70 -1.38 17.54
N LEU A 90 -24.15 -1.13 18.74
CA LEU A 90 -22.83 -0.53 18.89
C LEU A 90 -21.72 -1.46 18.39
N THR A 91 -21.85 -2.77 18.63
CA THR A 91 -20.85 -3.75 18.15
C THR A 91 -20.86 -3.87 16.63
N GLU A 92 -22.03 -3.76 16.00
CA GLU A 92 -22.18 -3.77 14.54
C GLU A 92 -21.60 -2.50 13.91
N GLN A 93 -21.89 -1.33 14.47
CA GLN A 93 -21.32 -0.06 14.02
C GLN A 93 -19.79 -0.03 14.15
N LEU A 94 -19.25 -0.55 15.27
CA LEU A 94 -17.81 -0.62 15.51
C LEU A 94 -17.13 -1.59 14.53
N SER A 95 -17.79 -2.70 14.19
CA SER A 95 -17.34 -3.65 13.17
C SER A 95 -17.29 -3.00 11.79
N LYS A 96 -18.29 -2.19 11.42
CA LYS A 96 -18.27 -1.44 10.17
C LYS A 96 -17.08 -0.47 10.11
N VAL A 97 -16.87 0.31 11.17
CA VAL A 97 -15.75 1.25 11.26
C VAL A 97 -14.41 0.52 11.18
N GLN A 98 -14.28 -0.65 11.81
CA GLN A 98 -13.10 -1.50 11.69
C GLN A 98 -12.81 -1.91 10.25
N PHE A 99 -13.85 -2.30 9.50
CA PHE A 99 -13.71 -2.66 8.10
C PHE A 99 -13.30 -1.45 7.25
N ASP A 100 -13.87 -0.27 7.51
CA ASP A 100 -13.52 0.95 6.80
C ASP A 100 -12.03 1.34 7.01
N PHE A 101 -11.52 1.22 8.24
CA PHE A 101 -10.09 1.43 8.53
C PHE A 101 -9.19 0.40 7.86
N GLN A 102 -9.61 -0.87 7.83
CA GLN A 102 -8.87 -1.92 7.12
C GLN A 102 -8.79 -1.62 5.62
N ALA A 103 -9.92 -1.29 4.99
CA ALA A 103 -9.98 -0.95 3.58
C ALA A 103 -9.12 0.30 3.26
N LEU A 104 -9.08 1.28 4.15
CA LEU A 104 -8.25 2.47 3.99
C LEU A 104 -6.75 2.14 4.08
N SER A 105 -6.35 1.26 5.00
CA SER A 105 -4.98 0.75 5.09
C SER A 105 -4.55 0.06 3.79
N GLU A 106 -5.39 -0.84 3.28
CA GLU A 106 -5.13 -1.57 2.02
C GLU A 106 -5.02 -0.61 0.83
N THR A 107 -5.92 0.36 0.74
CA THR A 107 -5.87 1.40 -0.30
C THR A 107 -4.59 2.21 -0.23
N THR A 108 -4.09 2.50 0.97
CA THR A 108 -2.87 3.28 1.17
C THR A 108 -1.63 2.54 0.65
N VAL A 109 -1.54 1.22 0.85
CA VAL A 109 -0.45 0.39 0.30
C VAL A 109 -0.47 0.40 -1.23
N VAL A 110 -1.66 0.28 -1.84
CA VAL A 110 -1.83 0.32 -3.30
C VAL A 110 -1.46 1.70 -3.85
N MET A 111 -1.85 2.78 -3.16
CA MET A 111 -1.48 4.15 -3.54
C MET A 111 0.05 4.34 -3.53
N LEU A 112 0.73 3.92 -2.45
CA LEU A 112 2.19 3.94 -2.37
C LEU A 112 2.83 3.18 -3.56
N HIS A 113 2.30 2.00 -3.87
CA HIS A 113 2.78 1.17 -4.97
C HIS A 113 2.61 1.82 -6.34
N LEU A 114 1.50 2.51 -6.56
CA LEU A 114 1.28 3.31 -7.77
C LEU A 114 2.20 4.53 -7.82
N GLU A 115 2.44 5.20 -6.69
CA GLU A 115 3.31 6.37 -6.64
C GLU A 115 4.75 6.03 -7.07
N VAL A 116 5.31 4.91 -6.59
CA VAL A 116 6.65 4.45 -7.01
C VAL A 116 6.71 4.19 -8.52
N ARG A 117 5.63 3.71 -9.14
CA ARG A 117 5.56 3.53 -10.60
C ARG A 117 5.46 4.86 -11.32
N THR A 118 4.72 5.82 -10.78
CA THR A 118 4.65 7.19 -11.29
C THR A 118 6.03 7.83 -11.33
N HIS A 119 6.89 7.57 -10.33
CA HIS A 119 8.29 8.02 -10.36
C HIS A 119 9.05 7.45 -11.57
N CYS A 120 8.86 6.17 -11.92
CA CYS A 120 9.46 5.59 -13.13
C CYS A 120 9.03 6.34 -14.40
N PHE A 121 7.74 6.67 -14.54
CA PHE A 121 7.26 7.46 -15.67
C PHE A 121 7.83 8.88 -15.65
N TYR A 122 7.82 9.55 -14.50
CA TYR A 122 8.27 10.93 -14.36
C TYR A 122 9.73 11.13 -14.77
N TYR A 123 10.64 10.22 -14.40
CA TYR A 123 12.05 10.31 -14.80
C TYR A 123 12.32 9.75 -16.20
N LEU A 124 11.68 8.65 -16.61
CA LEU A 124 11.99 8.00 -17.89
C LEU A 124 11.29 8.64 -19.09
N GLN A 125 10.07 9.18 -18.93
CA GLN A 125 9.31 9.75 -20.04
C GLN A 125 10.00 10.97 -20.67
N PRO A 126 10.60 11.92 -19.92
CA PRO A 126 11.39 13.01 -20.51
C PRO A 126 12.72 12.52 -21.11
N ALA A 127 13.30 11.44 -20.60
CA ALA A 127 14.54 10.85 -21.12
C ALA A 127 14.32 10.24 -22.51
N LEU A 128 13.17 9.59 -22.70
CA LEU A 128 12.86 8.81 -23.88
C LEU A 128 12.23 9.64 -25.02
N HIS A 129 11.61 10.77 -24.71
CA HIS A 129 11.13 11.73 -25.72
C HIS A 129 12.22 12.71 -26.22
N LYS A 130 13.39 12.74 -25.59
CA LYS A 130 14.51 13.56 -26.07
C LYS A 130 15.13 12.94 -27.33
N VAL A 131 15.18 13.74 -28.40
CA VAL A 131 15.81 13.40 -29.71
C VAL A 131 17.34 13.20 -29.62
N HIS A 132 17.95 13.38 -28.43
CA HIS A 132 19.40 13.30 -28.20
C HIS A 132 20.04 11.90 -28.35
N TYR A 133 19.26 10.85 -28.65
CA TYR A 133 19.81 9.58 -29.16
C TYR A 133 20.39 9.73 -30.59
N VAL A 134 20.10 10.86 -31.25
CA VAL A 134 20.68 11.27 -32.52
C VAL A 134 21.96 12.08 -32.26
N PHE A 135 23.08 11.36 -32.16
CA PHE A 135 24.44 11.85 -32.42
C PHE A 135 24.96 12.97 -31.50
N ASP A 136 25.45 12.60 -30.31
CA ASP A 136 26.44 13.41 -29.57
C ASP A 136 27.67 12.55 -29.23
N PRO A 137 28.78 12.67 -29.99
CA PRO A 137 29.97 11.85 -29.81
C PRO A 137 30.71 12.11 -28.47
N GLY A 138 30.29 13.12 -27.69
CA GLY A 138 30.80 13.35 -26.32
C GLY A 138 29.93 12.74 -25.21
N ASN A 139 28.74 12.23 -25.52
CA ASN A 139 27.74 11.82 -24.53
C ASN A 139 27.63 10.30 -24.39
N VAL A 140 28.77 9.66 -24.10
CA VAL A 140 28.92 8.21 -23.83
C VAL A 140 28.52 7.86 -22.38
N GLY A 141 28.11 8.85 -21.58
CA GLY A 141 27.65 8.65 -20.21
C GLY A 141 26.23 8.07 -20.13
N GLU A 142 26.01 7.23 -19.11
CA GLU A 142 24.69 6.81 -18.63
C GLU A 142 23.71 7.99 -18.58
N ASP A 143 22.46 7.78 -19.01
CA ASP A 143 21.44 8.83 -19.02
C ASP A 143 21.23 9.39 -17.60
N GLN A 144 21.45 10.69 -17.44
CA GLN A 144 21.32 11.38 -16.16
C GLN A 144 19.94 11.18 -15.52
N GLN A 145 18.88 10.99 -16.34
CA GLN A 145 17.53 10.71 -15.82
C GLN A 145 17.41 9.30 -15.23
N VAL A 146 18.08 8.30 -15.82
CA VAL A 146 18.12 6.93 -15.30
C VAL A 146 18.90 6.89 -13.98
N LYS A 147 20.00 7.65 -13.89
CA LYS A 147 20.74 7.84 -12.62
C LYS A 147 19.89 8.48 -11.53
N GLN A 148 19.14 9.52 -11.90
CA GLN A 148 18.24 10.20 -10.97
C GLN A 148 17.14 9.25 -10.48
N LEU A 149 16.51 8.48 -11.37
CA LEU A 149 15.55 7.46 -11.00
C LEU A 149 16.16 6.42 -10.04
N ALA A 150 17.34 5.89 -10.35
CA ALA A 150 17.98 4.88 -9.51
C ALA A 150 18.30 5.42 -8.10
N SER A 151 18.78 6.66 -8.01
CA SER A 151 19.03 7.34 -6.74
C SER A 151 17.74 7.59 -5.95
N ASP A 152 16.68 7.99 -6.65
CA ASP A 152 15.36 8.29 -6.08
C ASP A 152 14.69 7.02 -5.54
N LEU A 153 14.62 5.95 -6.34
CA LEU A 153 14.09 4.65 -5.91
C LEU A 153 14.83 4.09 -4.70
N ARG A 154 16.17 4.23 -4.67
CA ARG A 154 16.98 3.81 -3.51
C ARG A 154 16.67 4.65 -2.26
N SER A 155 16.41 5.93 -2.43
CA SER A 155 16.04 6.83 -1.33
C SER A 155 14.65 6.49 -0.80
N ILE A 156 13.70 6.18 -1.68
CA ILE A 156 12.36 5.69 -1.30
C ILE A 156 12.47 4.36 -0.54
N GLU A 157 13.25 3.39 -1.06
CA GLU A 157 13.48 2.10 -0.39
C GLU A 157 14.05 2.27 1.02
N MET A 158 15.04 3.16 1.17
CA MET A 158 15.65 3.46 2.47
C MET A 158 14.64 4.06 3.46
N VAL A 159 13.79 4.98 3.01
CA VAL A 159 12.77 5.60 3.87
C VAL A 159 11.66 4.61 4.23
N MET A 160 11.21 3.82 3.25
CA MET A 160 10.13 2.85 3.42
C MET A 160 10.53 1.66 4.28
N SER A 161 11.76 1.16 4.13
CA SER A 161 12.27 0.04 4.94
C SER A 161 12.35 0.35 6.43
N ALA A 162 12.41 1.63 6.81
CA ALA A 162 12.38 2.05 8.21
C ALA A 162 10.97 2.04 8.83
N VAL A 163 9.92 1.93 8.00
CA VAL A 163 8.53 2.11 8.43
C VAL A 163 7.66 0.89 8.12
N LEU A 164 7.74 0.38 6.89
CA LEU A 164 6.92 -0.73 6.42
C LEU A 164 7.53 -2.10 6.77
N THR A 165 6.66 -3.08 6.98
CA THR A 165 7.05 -4.49 7.02
C THR A 165 7.72 -4.96 5.71
N PRO A 166 8.63 -5.96 5.76
CA PRO A 166 9.36 -6.42 4.57
C PRO A 166 8.47 -6.99 3.47
N GLU A 167 7.31 -7.55 3.83
CA GLU A 167 6.33 -8.06 2.86
C GLU A 167 5.69 -6.93 2.05
N LYS A 168 5.26 -5.85 2.73
CA LYS A 168 4.71 -4.65 2.10
C LYS A 168 5.76 -3.91 1.29
N LEU A 169 7.00 -3.87 1.77
CA LEU A 169 8.14 -3.31 1.02
C LEU A 169 8.40 -4.11 -0.27
N ARG A 170 8.41 -5.44 -0.21
CA ARG A 170 8.56 -6.28 -1.40
C ARG A 170 7.43 -6.04 -2.39
N TYR A 171 6.19 -5.93 -1.91
CA TYR A 171 5.03 -5.60 -2.75
C TYR A 171 5.20 -4.24 -3.44
N LEU A 172 5.73 -3.23 -2.74
CA LEU A 172 5.94 -1.89 -3.27
C LEU A 172 6.82 -1.89 -4.53
N PHE A 173 7.93 -2.63 -4.49
CA PHE A 173 8.90 -2.70 -5.59
C PHE A 173 8.65 -3.85 -6.58
N ASP A 174 7.66 -4.69 -6.34
CA ASP A 174 7.35 -5.81 -7.22
C ASP A 174 6.95 -5.33 -8.62
N GLY A 175 7.44 -6.00 -9.65
CA GLY A 175 7.14 -5.69 -11.04
C GLY A 175 7.77 -4.41 -11.61
N LEU A 176 8.55 -3.63 -10.85
CA LEU A 176 9.17 -2.39 -11.36
C LEU A 176 10.11 -2.64 -12.54
N GLY A 177 10.92 -3.71 -12.50
CA GLY A 177 11.81 -4.06 -13.61
C GLY A 177 11.04 -4.30 -14.92
N HIS A 178 9.90 -4.99 -14.84
CA HIS A 178 9.02 -5.21 -15.99
C HIS A 178 8.38 -3.92 -16.48
N LEU A 179 7.96 -3.03 -15.57
CA LEU A 179 7.42 -1.73 -15.94
C LEU A 179 8.46 -0.89 -16.67
N VAL A 180 9.67 -0.76 -16.10
CA VAL A 180 10.77 -0.01 -16.70
C VAL A 180 11.09 -0.54 -18.09
N ALA A 181 11.23 -1.86 -18.24
CA ALA A 181 11.43 -2.50 -19.55
C ALA A 181 10.29 -2.16 -20.53
N SER A 182 9.03 -2.21 -20.07
CA SER A 182 7.86 -1.88 -20.90
C SER A 182 7.85 -0.41 -21.32
N ILE A 183 8.27 0.51 -20.46
CA ILE A 183 8.41 1.94 -20.77
C ILE A 183 9.49 2.15 -21.85
N PHE A 184 10.66 1.51 -21.70
CA PHE A 184 11.73 1.57 -22.69
C PHE A 184 11.30 1.00 -24.05
N ILE A 185 10.72 -0.20 -24.07
CA ILE A 185 10.22 -0.85 -25.29
C ILE A 185 9.14 0.01 -25.95
N GLY A 186 8.14 0.47 -25.20
CA GLY A 186 7.08 1.33 -25.71
C GLY A 186 7.61 2.63 -26.31
N SER A 187 8.71 3.15 -25.78
CA SER A 187 9.29 4.40 -26.26
C SER A 187 10.17 4.26 -27.52
N THR A 188 10.60 3.04 -27.86
CA THR A 188 11.35 2.78 -29.11
C THR A 188 10.56 3.17 -30.37
N PHE A 189 9.22 3.11 -30.31
CA PHE A 189 8.35 3.52 -31.42
C PHE A 189 8.42 5.04 -31.72
N PHE A 190 8.80 5.88 -30.75
CA PHE A 190 8.94 7.32 -30.96
C PHE A 190 10.33 7.71 -31.50
N MET A 191 11.29 6.78 -31.53
CA MET A 191 12.64 7.02 -32.03
C MET A 191 12.68 6.95 -33.56
N ARG A 192 12.46 8.08 -34.23
CA ARG A 192 12.44 8.17 -35.71
C ARG A 192 13.76 7.80 -36.42
N LYS A 193 14.91 7.80 -35.72
CA LYS A 193 16.21 7.40 -36.28
C LYS A 193 17.11 6.84 -35.17
N ILE A 194 17.24 5.53 -35.10
CA ILE A 194 18.13 4.85 -34.15
C ILE A 194 19.57 4.89 -34.70
N SER A 195 20.48 5.51 -33.97
CA SER A 195 21.92 5.42 -34.25
C SER A 195 22.51 4.19 -33.54
N THR A 196 23.55 3.56 -34.08
CA THR A 196 24.27 2.44 -33.44
C THR A 196 24.80 2.78 -32.04
N HIS A 197 25.06 4.07 -31.77
CA HIS A 197 25.44 4.56 -30.44
C HIS A 197 24.23 4.71 -29.52
N GLY A 198 23.06 5.04 -30.05
CA GLY A 198 21.82 5.07 -29.28
C GLY A 198 21.38 3.69 -28.81
N ILE A 199 21.58 2.65 -29.64
CA ILE A 199 21.36 1.25 -29.25
C ILE A 199 22.27 0.83 -28.08
N LYS A 200 23.53 1.30 -28.06
CA LYS A 200 24.47 0.99 -26.96
C LYS A 200 24.18 1.78 -25.67
N LYS A 201 23.40 2.85 -25.76
CA LYS A 201 23.10 3.75 -24.64
C LYS A 201 21.78 3.37 -23.93
N MET A 202 20.84 2.76 -24.66
CA MET A 202 19.68 2.08 -24.09
C MET A 202 20.08 0.73 -23.50
#